data_AF-A0A5B0Q2K4-F1
#
_entry.id   AF-A0A5B0Q2K4-F1
#
_cell.length_a   1.000
_cell.length_b   1.000
_cell.length_c   1.000
_cell.angle_alpha   90.00
_cell.angle_beta   90.00
_cell.angle_gamma   90.00
#
_symmetry.space_group_name_H-M   'P 1'
#
loop_
_entity.id
_entity.type
_entity.pdbx_description
1 polymer ?
#
loop_
_entity_poly.entity_id
_entity_poly.type
_entity_poly.pdbx_seq_one_letter_code
_entity_poly.pdbx_strand_id
1 'polypeptide(L)'
;MQEAIHTAGVQDKLFYATGQWGASPLAQQKRANSWRISDEYHVLWDTFIRNMNALVPFAHQTRPGAYNDLGFLRFHTKEEGHGLTLDQRTTIFTFYAAAKSPLMISDSLANIDHETGEMLKNQRVIKINQDELGKSILFRRRYPDDMDIWSGPLKDGSTVAVIINWSNAPGKKHINLDDMGFTSARIHDVRTGTDLGNKVNFFEQEIAGHGSLIVQLTETKEAPKRDFQRIPAAQAELISPAHFRQVGELKVATSIKAEGQGAVVWHDVPGSQDGHVLLSFDYINAELPSDDEDHAKLNFKRAAITINDDPHRKFQVHFPITGMTWSDVYPGYLVSLPLPNPKNKVRIEGLDGAAPDFVALSVSIQPAPTTTKTN
;
A
#
# COMPACT_ATOMS: atom_id res chain seq x y z
N MET A 1 33.17 3.32 -1.71
CA MET A 1 32.48 4.51 -1.15
C MET A 1 32.14 4.34 0.33
N GLN A 2 31.28 3.39 0.71
CA GLN A 2 30.89 3.17 2.12
C GLN A 2 32.06 3.02 3.08
N GLU A 3 33.05 2.20 2.70
CA GLU A 3 34.25 1.99 3.51
C GLU A 3 35.08 3.28 3.66
N ALA A 4 35.16 4.09 2.60
CA ALA A 4 35.86 5.37 2.64
C ALA A 4 35.15 6.37 3.56
N ILE A 5 33.81 6.44 3.50
CA ILE A 5 33.00 7.27 4.41
C ILE A 5 33.24 6.87 5.87
N HIS A 6 33.29 5.56 6.14
CA HIS A 6 33.53 5.07 7.50
C HIS A 6 34.96 5.33 7.97
N THR A 7 35.95 5.04 7.13
CA THR A 7 37.37 5.23 7.43
C THR A 7 37.70 6.71 7.67
N ALA A 8 37.04 7.61 6.95
CA ALA A 8 37.23 9.06 7.12
C ALA A 8 36.49 9.63 8.35
N GLY A 9 35.58 8.88 8.98
CA GLY A 9 34.84 9.35 10.15
C GLY A 9 33.91 10.53 9.87
N VAL A 10 33.26 10.55 8.69
CA VAL A 10 32.42 11.67 8.21
C VAL A 10 30.93 11.30 8.07
N GLN A 11 30.48 10.22 8.71
CA GLN A 11 29.10 9.72 8.61
C GLN A 11 28.06 10.72 9.12
N ASP A 12 28.43 11.62 10.02
CA ASP A 12 27.61 12.69 10.58
C ASP A 12 27.60 13.98 9.72
N LYS A 13 28.50 14.05 8.72
CA LYS A 13 28.70 15.23 7.86
C LYS A 13 28.26 15.02 6.42
N LEU A 14 27.90 13.80 6.05
CA LEU A 14 27.55 13.43 4.68
C LEU A 14 26.24 12.65 4.68
N PHE A 15 25.28 13.09 3.85
CA PHE A 15 24.13 12.28 3.50
C PHE A 15 24.50 11.34 2.35
N TYR A 16 24.52 10.03 2.60
CA TYR A 16 24.88 9.03 1.61
C TYR A 16 23.63 8.30 1.10
N ALA A 17 23.23 8.59 -0.14
CA ALA A 17 22.12 7.94 -0.84
C ALA A 17 22.63 6.90 -1.86
N THR A 18 21.95 5.77 -1.98
CA THR A 18 22.23 4.76 -3.03
C THR A 18 21.10 4.69 -4.04
N GLY A 19 21.42 4.76 -5.32
CA GLY A 19 20.47 4.60 -6.42
C GLY A 19 20.81 3.39 -7.28
N GLN A 20 20.06 2.31 -7.15
CA GLN A 20 20.09 1.18 -8.11
C GLN A 20 18.65 0.71 -8.42
N TRP A 21 17.72 1.66 -8.53
CA TRP A 21 16.36 1.42 -9.05
C TRP A 21 15.61 0.24 -8.41
N GLY A 22 15.72 0.06 -7.09
CA GLY A 22 15.11 -1.06 -6.36
C GLY A 22 15.95 -2.35 -6.30
N ALA A 23 17.00 -2.48 -7.11
CA ALA A 23 17.93 -3.61 -7.11
C ALA A 23 19.12 -3.47 -6.14
N SER A 24 19.11 -2.45 -5.27
CA SER A 24 20.24 -2.19 -4.35
C SER A 24 20.47 -3.38 -3.41
N PRO A 25 21.68 -3.97 -3.36
CA PRO A 25 21.98 -5.08 -2.46
C PRO A 25 21.64 -4.72 -1.00
N LEU A 26 21.01 -5.64 -0.27
CA LEU A 26 20.60 -5.44 1.13
C LEU A 26 21.75 -4.94 2.03
N ALA A 27 22.98 -5.37 1.76
CA ALA A 27 24.17 -4.92 2.48
C ALA A 27 24.42 -3.40 2.30
N GLN A 28 24.13 -2.85 1.13
CA GLN A 28 24.31 -1.42 0.84
C GLN A 28 23.23 -0.56 1.51
N GLN A 29 22.00 -1.08 1.62
CA GLN A 29 20.88 -0.42 2.30
C GLN A 29 21.17 -0.20 3.81
N LYS A 30 21.98 -1.07 4.44
CA LYS A 30 22.27 -0.97 5.89
C LYS A 30 23.11 0.24 6.28
N ARG A 31 23.94 0.75 5.36
CA ARG A 31 24.94 1.82 5.61
C ARG A 31 24.59 3.14 4.92
N ALA A 32 23.54 3.18 4.12
CA ALA A 32 23.06 4.38 3.45
C ALA A 32 22.02 5.13 4.30
N ASN A 33 21.97 6.45 4.15
CA ASN A 33 20.91 7.26 4.71
C ASN A 33 19.61 7.16 3.91
N SER A 34 19.71 6.87 2.61
CA SER A 34 18.55 6.48 1.81
C SER A 34 18.93 5.53 0.68
N TRP A 35 17.95 4.76 0.19
CA TRP A 35 18.12 3.87 -0.97
C TRP A 35 16.88 3.90 -1.87
N ARG A 36 17.12 4.04 -3.17
CA ARG A 36 16.05 4.00 -4.19
C ARG A 36 15.39 2.62 -4.21
N ILE A 37 14.07 2.61 -4.05
CA ILE A 37 13.25 1.38 -4.09
C ILE A 37 12.51 1.19 -5.41
N SER A 38 12.62 2.16 -6.33
CA SER A 38 11.99 2.11 -7.64
C SER A 38 12.85 2.82 -8.70
N ASP A 39 12.51 2.55 -9.95
CA ASP A 39 13.04 3.12 -11.20
C ASP A 39 12.79 4.63 -11.32
N GLU A 40 13.20 5.21 -12.45
CA GLU A 40 13.22 6.67 -12.64
C GLU A 40 11.83 7.32 -12.62
N TYR A 41 11.78 8.55 -12.11
CA TYR A 41 10.53 9.28 -11.95
C TYR A 41 10.22 10.15 -13.17
N HIS A 42 9.03 9.97 -13.74
CA HIS A 42 8.43 10.85 -14.75
C HIS A 42 7.18 11.52 -14.19
N VAL A 43 6.83 12.70 -14.72
CA VAL A 43 5.67 13.52 -14.28
C VAL A 43 4.36 12.90 -14.76
N LEU A 44 4.08 11.69 -14.29
CA LEU A 44 2.96 10.83 -14.67
C LEU A 44 2.38 10.18 -13.41
N TRP A 45 1.06 10.00 -13.39
CA TRP A 45 0.36 9.36 -12.27
C TRP A 45 0.81 7.91 -12.07
N ASP A 46 1.08 7.21 -13.16
CA ASP A 46 1.53 5.82 -13.18
C ASP A 46 2.87 5.63 -12.45
N THR A 47 3.78 6.61 -12.53
CA THR A 47 5.03 6.63 -11.77
C THR A 47 4.77 6.59 -10.26
N PHE A 48 3.80 7.38 -9.79
CA PHE A 48 3.42 7.37 -8.38
C PHE A 48 2.88 6.01 -7.95
N ILE A 49 1.97 5.43 -8.74
CA ILE A 49 1.42 4.11 -8.48
C ILE A 49 2.55 3.08 -8.37
N ARG A 50 3.50 3.11 -9.31
CA ARG A 50 4.64 2.19 -9.31
C ARG A 50 5.54 2.32 -8.09
N ASN A 51 5.87 3.55 -7.69
CA ASN A 51 6.72 3.82 -6.52
C ASN A 51 6.03 3.44 -5.21
N MET A 52 4.73 3.74 -5.11
CA MET A 52 3.89 3.34 -3.96
C MET A 52 3.86 1.81 -3.82
N ASN A 53 3.66 1.07 -4.91
CA ASN A 53 3.64 -0.39 -4.85
C ASN A 53 5.03 -0.98 -4.55
N ALA A 54 6.11 -0.34 -5.00
CA ALA A 54 7.48 -0.73 -4.63
C ALA A 54 7.78 -0.57 -3.13
N LEU A 55 7.11 0.37 -2.46
CA LEU A 55 7.29 0.60 -1.03
C LEU A 55 6.74 -0.55 -0.17
N VAL A 56 5.70 -1.25 -0.64
CA VAL A 56 4.95 -2.25 0.13
C VAL A 56 5.85 -3.26 0.88
N PRO A 57 6.81 -3.93 0.23
CA PRO A 57 7.66 -4.89 0.93
C PRO A 57 8.76 -4.23 1.78
N PHE A 58 9.12 -2.97 1.52
CA PHE A 58 10.28 -2.32 2.13
C PHE A 58 9.96 -1.26 3.18
N ALA A 59 8.70 -0.82 3.30
CA ALA A 59 8.26 0.27 4.18
C ALA A 59 8.74 0.11 5.63
N HIS A 60 8.77 -1.12 6.13
CA HIS A 60 9.19 -1.47 7.49
C HIS A 60 10.68 -1.24 7.77
N GLN A 61 11.51 -1.10 6.74
CA GLN A 61 12.96 -0.95 6.84
C GLN A 61 13.39 0.47 7.23
N THR A 62 12.50 1.45 7.05
CA THR A 62 12.72 2.84 7.43
C THR A 62 12.93 2.95 8.95
N ARG A 63 13.97 3.70 9.32
CA ARG A 63 14.37 3.99 10.70
C ARG A 63 15.09 5.35 10.76
N PRO A 64 15.27 5.94 11.94
CA PRO A 64 16.00 7.20 12.06
C PRO A 64 17.36 7.14 11.34
N GLY A 65 17.56 8.07 10.40
CA GLY A 65 18.78 8.18 9.61
C GLY A 65 18.93 7.19 8.45
N ALA A 66 17.90 6.38 8.13
CA ALA A 66 17.94 5.40 7.05
C ALA A 66 16.52 5.18 6.44
N TYR A 67 16.30 5.68 5.22
CA TYR A 67 14.96 5.83 4.62
C TYR A 67 14.83 5.18 3.24
N ASN A 68 13.67 4.58 2.96
CA ASN A 68 13.31 4.21 1.59
C ASN A 68 13.14 5.49 0.76
N ASP A 69 13.76 5.55 -0.42
CA ASP A 69 13.73 6.69 -1.33
C ASP A 69 12.79 6.41 -2.51
N LEU A 70 11.67 7.15 -2.54
CA LEU A 70 10.63 7.08 -3.58
C LEU A 70 10.96 7.93 -4.81
N GLY A 71 12.17 8.48 -4.89
CA GLY A 71 12.63 9.30 -6.00
C GLY A 71 12.31 10.79 -5.84
N PHE A 72 12.62 11.55 -6.89
CA PHE A 72 12.47 13.00 -6.88
C PHE A 72 11.01 13.45 -6.97
N LEU A 73 10.72 14.58 -6.32
CA LEU A 73 9.48 15.31 -6.51
C LEU A 73 9.63 16.19 -7.77
N ARG A 74 8.88 15.81 -8.82
CA ARG A 74 8.81 16.54 -10.08
C ARG A 74 7.35 16.65 -10.52
N PHE A 75 6.90 17.87 -10.76
CA PHE A 75 5.52 18.23 -11.05
C PHE A 75 5.36 19.06 -12.32
N HIS A 76 6.46 19.62 -12.84
CA HIS A 76 6.44 20.39 -14.08
C HIS A 76 6.87 19.52 -15.28
N THR A 77 6.04 19.53 -16.33
CA THR A 77 6.37 19.00 -17.66
C THR A 77 6.22 20.09 -18.72
N LYS A 78 7.02 20.01 -19.78
CA LYS A 78 6.96 20.90 -20.95
C LYS A 78 6.00 20.40 -22.03
N GLU A 79 5.49 19.18 -21.88
CA GLU A 79 4.57 18.57 -22.84
C GLU A 79 3.16 19.10 -22.62
N GLU A 80 2.63 19.82 -23.61
CA GLU A 80 1.27 20.36 -23.56
C GLU A 80 0.22 19.25 -23.46
N GLY A 81 -0.77 19.41 -22.59
CA GLY A 81 -1.82 18.40 -22.37
C GLY A 81 -1.39 17.20 -21.52
N HIS A 82 -0.14 17.14 -21.11
CA HIS A 82 0.40 16.13 -20.20
C HIS A 82 0.74 16.76 -18.85
N GLY A 83 0.56 16.01 -17.76
CA GLY A 83 0.93 16.45 -16.41
C GLY A 83 -0.06 16.02 -15.33
N LEU A 84 0.34 16.24 -14.09
CA LEU A 84 -0.43 15.86 -12.90
C LEU A 84 -1.41 16.97 -12.53
N THR A 85 -2.63 16.60 -12.12
CA THR A 85 -3.57 17.54 -11.46
C THR A 85 -3.04 17.97 -10.09
N LEU A 86 -3.54 19.08 -9.54
CA LEU A 86 -3.13 19.51 -8.20
C LEU A 86 -3.42 18.45 -7.13
N ASP A 87 -4.54 17.72 -7.26
CA ASP A 87 -4.89 16.62 -6.37
C ASP A 87 -3.88 15.47 -6.45
N GLN A 88 -3.46 15.08 -7.66
CA GLN A 88 -2.42 14.07 -7.85
C GLN A 88 -1.07 14.51 -7.27
N ARG A 89 -0.66 15.77 -7.51
CA ARG A 89 0.57 16.35 -6.91
C ARG A 89 0.51 16.32 -5.38
N THR A 90 -0.65 16.70 -4.83
CA THR A 90 -0.90 16.70 -3.38
C THR A 90 -0.82 15.30 -2.81
N THR A 91 -1.39 14.30 -3.50
CA THR A 91 -1.28 12.89 -3.11
C THR A 91 0.16 12.40 -3.11
N ILE A 92 0.94 12.70 -4.15
CA ILE A 92 2.36 12.31 -4.22
C ILE A 92 3.14 12.91 -3.05
N PHE A 93 3.06 14.23 -2.87
CA PHE A 93 3.79 14.93 -1.81
C PHE A 93 3.43 14.41 -0.42
N THR A 94 2.13 14.25 -0.17
CA THR A 94 1.60 13.78 1.11
C THR A 94 2.02 12.33 1.41
N PHE A 95 1.93 11.45 0.41
CA PHE A 95 2.36 10.06 0.54
C PHE A 95 3.85 9.96 0.82
N TYR A 96 4.67 10.69 0.06
CA TYR A 96 6.13 10.68 0.22
C TYR A 96 6.54 11.21 1.59
N ALA A 97 5.86 12.28 2.06
CA ALA A 97 6.05 12.83 3.39
C ALA A 97 5.75 11.80 4.48
N ALA A 98 4.57 11.16 4.43
CA ALA A 98 4.17 10.15 5.40
C ALA A 98 5.06 8.89 5.35
N ALA A 99 5.55 8.51 4.17
CA ALA A 99 6.48 7.40 3.97
C ALA A 99 7.91 7.69 4.50
N LYS A 100 8.19 8.93 4.91
CA LYS A 100 9.52 9.43 5.32
C LYS A 100 10.55 9.39 4.19
N SER A 101 10.10 9.42 2.93
CA SER A 101 11.01 9.54 1.79
C SER A 101 11.71 10.90 1.86
N PRO A 102 12.98 11.01 1.41
CA PRO A 102 13.58 12.31 1.16
C PRO A 102 12.68 13.16 0.24
N LEU A 103 12.38 14.39 0.65
CA LEU A 103 11.56 15.33 -0.13
C LEU A 103 12.47 16.19 -1.03
N MET A 104 13.08 15.55 -2.04
CA MET A 104 14.01 16.20 -2.96
C MET A 104 13.27 16.72 -4.19
N ILE A 105 13.18 18.04 -4.34
CA ILE A 105 12.55 18.69 -5.50
C ILE A 105 13.56 18.75 -6.65
N SER A 106 13.19 18.23 -7.83
CA SER A 106 14.02 18.29 -9.03
C SER A 106 13.48 19.22 -10.13
N ASP A 107 12.33 19.86 -9.89
CA ASP A 107 11.81 20.89 -10.80
C ASP A 107 12.70 22.14 -10.81
N SER A 108 12.70 22.85 -11.95
CA SER A 108 13.12 24.25 -11.96
C SER A 108 12.19 25.05 -11.06
N LEU A 109 12.72 25.69 -10.01
CA LEU A 109 11.92 26.51 -9.11
C LEU A 109 11.20 27.67 -9.81
N ALA A 110 11.72 28.13 -10.96
CA ALA A 110 11.07 29.14 -11.78
C ALA A 110 9.80 28.64 -12.49
N ASN A 111 9.61 27.32 -12.58
CA ASN A 111 8.50 26.68 -13.29
C ASN A 111 7.44 26.10 -12.33
N ILE A 112 7.63 26.26 -11.02
CA ILE A 112 6.66 25.82 -10.01
C ILE A 112 5.55 26.86 -9.93
N ASP A 113 4.32 26.47 -10.26
CA ASP A 113 3.14 27.31 -10.08
C ASP A 113 2.85 27.57 -8.59
N HIS A 114 2.08 28.62 -8.32
CA HIS A 114 1.79 29.06 -6.96
C HIS A 114 1.17 27.96 -6.09
N GLU A 115 0.21 27.20 -6.61
CA GLU A 115 -0.51 26.16 -5.86
C GLU A 115 0.42 25.01 -5.47
N THR A 116 1.27 24.57 -6.40
CA THR A 116 2.31 23.56 -6.15
C THR A 116 3.35 24.06 -5.15
N GLY A 117 3.72 25.34 -5.24
CA GLY A 117 4.61 25.99 -4.28
C GLY A 117 4.03 26.02 -2.85
N GLU A 118 2.75 26.37 -2.69
CA GLU A 118 2.07 26.34 -1.39
C GLU A 118 1.97 24.92 -0.83
N MET A 119 1.65 23.94 -1.68
CA MET A 119 1.65 22.53 -1.30
C MET A 119 3.02 22.09 -0.75
N LEU A 120 4.10 22.34 -1.51
CA LEU A 120 5.47 21.98 -1.13
C LEU A 120 5.95 22.64 0.16
N LYS A 121 5.41 23.82 0.51
CA LYS A 121 5.75 24.58 1.73
C LYS A 121 4.90 24.22 2.94
N ASN A 122 3.94 23.29 2.84
CA ASN A 122 3.03 22.97 3.94
C ASN A 122 3.78 22.36 5.14
N GLN A 123 4.03 23.22 6.14
CA GLN A 123 4.83 22.88 7.32
C GLN A 123 4.25 21.73 8.15
N ARG A 124 2.93 21.50 8.11
CA ARG A 124 2.30 20.39 8.86
C ARG A 124 2.63 19.05 8.22
N VAL A 125 2.58 18.96 6.88
CA VAL A 125 2.95 17.76 6.12
C VAL A 125 4.46 17.52 6.23
N ILE A 126 5.28 18.57 6.15
CA ILE A 126 6.74 18.48 6.37
C ILE A 126 7.05 17.97 7.78
N LYS A 127 6.32 18.43 8.81
CA LYS A 127 6.51 17.94 10.19
C LYS A 127 6.27 16.44 10.31
N ILE A 128 5.29 15.89 9.57
CA ILE A 128 5.13 14.43 9.48
C ILE A 128 6.39 13.81 8.88
N ASN A 129 6.89 14.31 7.75
CA ASN A 129 8.11 13.77 7.14
C ASN A 129 9.33 13.79 8.08
N GLN A 130 9.47 14.88 8.84
CA GLN A 130 10.60 15.12 9.76
C GLN A 130 10.41 14.52 11.16
N ASP A 131 9.37 13.71 11.39
CA ASP A 131 9.15 13.05 12.67
C ASP A 131 10.33 12.14 13.04
N GLU A 132 10.89 12.38 14.22
CA GLU A 132 12.14 11.75 14.69
C GLU A 132 12.02 10.24 14.94
N LEU A 133 10.81 9.66 15.01
CA LEU A 133 10.66 8.21 15.09
C LEU A 133 11.16 7.54 13.80
N GLY A 134 11.12 8.26 12.67
CA GLY A 134 11.63 7.80 11.39
C GLY A 134 10.94 6.53 10.87
N LYS A 135 9.71 6.26 11.29
CA LYS A 135 8.92 5.09 10.85
C LYS A 135 8.02 5.46 9.68
N SER A 136 8.08 4.65 8.63
CA SER A 136 7.21 4.82 7.45
C SER A 136 5.76 4.45 7.77
N ILE A 137 4.82 4.96 6.97
CA ILE A 137 3.49 4.38 6.86
C ILE A 137 3.58 2.97 6.24
N LEU A 138 2.73 2.07 6.72
CA LEU A 138 2.59 0.73 6.16
C LEU A 138 1.24 0.62 5.46
N PHE A 139 1.17 -0.17 4.39
CA PHE A 139 -0.10 -0.52 3.76
C PHE A 139 -1.00 -1.22 4.78
N ARG A 140 -2.26 -0.79 4.89
CA ARG A 140 -3.22 -1.35 5.86
C ARG A 140 -4.36 -2.08 5.19
N ARG A 141 -4.97 -1.48 4.17
CA ARG A 141 -6.19 -2.01 3.56
C ARG A 141 -6.38 -1.50 2.14
N ARG A 142 -6.79 -2.40 1.25
CA ARG A 142 -7.32 -2.05 -0.08
C ARG A 142 -8.82 -2.28 -0.13
N TYR A 143 -9.52 -1.25 -0.58
CA TYR A 143 -10.90 -1.29 -1.04
C TYR A 143 -10.85 -1.19 -2.57
N PRO A 144 -11.00 -2.33 -3.29
CA PRO A 144 -10.92 -2.36 -4.75
C PRO A 144 -11.74 -1.26 -5.41
N ASP A 145 -11.13 -0.55 -6.36
CA ASP A 145 -11.71 0.56 -7.13
C ASP A 145 -12.26 1.75 -6.30
N ASP A 146 -11.92 1.83 -5.01
CA ASP A 146 -12.42 2.87 -4.10
C ASP A 146 -11.27 3.64 -3.42
N MET A 147 -10.53 2.98 -2.52
CA MET A 147 -9.46 3.61 -1.76
C MET A 147 -8.43 2.64 -1.19
N ASP A 148 -7.24 3.16 -0.91
CA ASP A 148 -6.25 2.50 -0.05
C ASP A 148 -6.03 3.29 1.24
N ILE A 149 -5.75 2.57 2.32
CA ILE A 149 -5.36 3.13 3.62
C ILE A 149 -3.94 2.71 3.94
N TRP A 150 -3.13 3.69 4.32
CA TRP A 150 -1.78 3.52 4.82
C TRP A 150 -1.64 4.20 6.18
N SER A 151 -0.94 3.61 7.14
CA SER A 151 -0.72 4.25 8.44
C SER A 151 0.55 3.82 9.15
N GLY A 152 1.09 4.72 9.99
CA GLY A 152 2.32 4.50 10.74
C GLY A 152 2.38 5.35 12.02
N PRO A 153 3.14 4.90 13.02
CA PRO A 153 3.28 5.62 14.29
C PRO A 153 4.15 6.88 14.12
N LEU A 154 3.93 7.87 14.97
CA LEU A 154 4.78 9.04 15.17
C LEU A 154 5.43 9.01 16.56
N LYS A 155 6.48 9.82 16.77
CA LYS A 155 7.24 9.84 18.02
C LYS A 155 6.39 10.21 19.25
N ASP A 156 5.40 11.08 19.07
CA ASP A 156 4.54 11.56 20.15
C ASP A 156 3.47 10.53 20.60
N GLY A 157 3.47 9.33 20.00
CA GLY A 157 2.50 8.26 20.28
C GLY A 157 1.23 8.34 19.44
N SER A 158 1.06 9.39 18.64
CA SER A 158 -0.03 9.47 17.66
C SER A 158 0.24 8.58 16.43
N THR A 159 -0.77 8.40 15.59
CA THR A 159 -0.67 7.69 14.31
C THR A 159 -0.94 8.63 13.15
N VAL A 160 -0.11 8.64 12.12
CA VAL A 160 -0.45 9.27 10.84
C VAL A 160 -1.06 8.25 9.90
N ALA A 161 -2.09 8.66 9.15
CA ALA A 161 -2.66 7.86 8.09
C ALA A 161 -2.84 8.67 6.80
N VAL A 162 -2.69 8.00 5.66
CA VAL A 162 -2.96 8.53 4.33
C VAL A 162 -4.03 7.65 3.69
N ILE A 163 -5.13 8.29 3.27
CA ILE A 163 -6.22 7.67 2.54
C ILE A 163 -6.17 8.21 1.11
N ILE A 164 -6.03 7.31 0.13
CA ILE A 164 -5.93 7.67 -1.29
C ILE A 164 -7.24 7.30 -1.98
N ASN A 165 -7.85 8.25 -2.70
CA ASN A 165 -8.99 7.98 -3.55
C ASN A 165 -8.53 7.49 -4.93
N TRP A 166 -8.87 6.25 -5.29
CA TRP A 166 -8.52 5.70 -6.61
C TRP A 166 -9.54 6.01 -7.71
N SER A 167 -10.72 6.53 -7.36
CA SER A 167 -11.71 6.89 -8.37
C SER A 167 -11.32 8.17 -9.11
N ASN A 168 -11.73 8.26 -10.38
CA ASN A 168 -11.54 9.46 -11.21
C ASN A 168 -12.39 10.66 -10.74
N ALA A 169 -13.41 10.43 -9.92
CA ALA A 169 -14.31 11.44 -9.41
C ALA A 169 -14.12 11.67 -7.90
N PRO A 170 -14.49 12.87 -7.39
CA PRO A 170 -14.66 13.09 -5.96
C PRO A 170 -15.67 12.10 -5.37
N GLY A 171 -15.44 11.67 -4.14
CA GLY A 171 -16.35 10.77 -3.46
C GLY A 171 -16.23 10.84 -1.94
N LYS A 172 -17.36 10.60 -1.26
CA LYS A 172 -17.39 10.44 0.19
C LYS A 172 -16.86 9.05 0.55
N LYS A 173 -15.72 9.00 1.22
CA LYS A 173 -15.07 7.76 1.63
C LYS A 173 -15.47 7.37 3.04
N HIS A 174 -15.84 6.11 3.22
CA HIS A 174 -16.19 5.55 4.53
C HIS A 174 -14.97 4.88 5.15
N ILE A 175 -14.31 5.57 6.09
CA ILE A 175 -13.00 5.18 6.62
C ILE A 175 -13.18 4.51 7.99
N ASN A 176 -12.96 3.21 8.04
CA ASN A 176 -12.99 2.45 9.29
C ASN A 176 -11.71 2.69 10.10
N LEU A 177 -11.86 2.99 11.39
CA LEU A 177 -10.72 3.22 12.29
C LEU A 177 -9.97 1.92 12.62
N ASP A 178 -10.64 0.78 12.53
CA ASP A 178 -10.05 -0.53 12.83
C ASP A 178 -8.99 -0.94 11.78
N ASP A 179 -9.08 -0.42 10.54
CA ASP A 179 -8.03 -0.54 9.52
C ASP A 179 -6.73 0.15 9.95
N MET A 180 -6.82 1.14 10.83
CA MET A 180 -5.67 1.81 11.44
C MET A 180 -5.36 1.28 12.84
N GLY A 181 -6.12 0.30 13.33
CA GLY A 181 -5.91 -0.36 14.62
C GLY A 181 -6.74 0.20 15.78
N PHE A 182 -7.74 1.04 15.54
CA PHE A 182 -8.46 1.76 16.60
C PHE A 182 -9.98 1.57 16.56
N THR A 183 -10.63 1.56 17.73
CA THR A 183 -12.09 1.67 17.87
C THR A 183 -12.56 3.11 18.02
N SER A 184 -11.70 4.00 18.51
CA SER A 184 -11.95 5.44 18.53
C SER A 184 -10.65 6.23 18.46
N ALA A 185 -10.73 7.45 17.93
CA ALA A 185 -9.62 8.39 17.88
C ALA A 185 -10.15 9.82 17.68
N ARG A 186 -9.39 10.82 18.10
CA ARG A 186 -9.55 12.20 17.64
C ARG A 186 -8.80 12.37 16.33
N ILE A 187 -9.47 12.92 15.32
CA ILE A 187 -8.94 13.01 13.96
C ILE A 187 -8.58 14.46 13.64
N HIS A 188 -7.33 14.71 13.25
CA HIS A 188 -6.87 16.00 12.76
C HIS A 188 -6.45 15.89 11.29
N ASP A 189 -7.01 16.70 10.41
CA ASP A 189 -6.50 16.84 9.05
C ASP A 189 -5.16 17.57 9.09
N VAL A 190 -4.09 16.85 8.74
CA VAL A 190 -2.73 17.37 8.78
C VAL A 190 -2.53 18.47 7.74
N ARG A 191 -3.14 18.36 6.56
CA ARG A 191 -2.91 19.32 5.47
C ARG A 191 -3.52 20.68 5.81
N THR A 192 -4.76 20.68 6.28
CA THR A 192 -5.49 21.93 6.59
C THR A 192 -5.26 22.42 8.02
N GLY A 193 -4.90 21.52 8.95
CA GLY A 193 -4.86 21.77 10.39
C GLY A 193 -6.23 21.72 11.06
N THR A 194 -7.27 21.30 10.35
CA THR A 194 -8.63 21.22 10.87
C THR A 194 -8.77 20.07 11.85
N ASP A 195 -9.36 20.32 13.02
CA ASP A 195 -9.79 19.28 13.95
C ASP A 195 -11.17 18.74 13.52
N LEU A 196 -11.22 17.46 13.14
CA LEU A 196 -12.44 16.77 12.73
C LEU A 196 -13.17 16.13 13.92
N GLY A 197 -12.60 16.25 15.13
CA GLY A 197 -13.17 15.80 16.40
C GLY A 197 -13.00 14.30 16.66
N ASN A 198 -13.62 13.87 17.76
CA ASN A 198 -13.62 12.48 18.19
C ASN A 198 -14.54 11.63 17.32
N LYS A 199 -14.03 10.48 16.87
CA LYS A 199 -14.74 9.51 16.03
C LYS A 199 -14.70 8.13 16.68
N VAL A 200 -15.75 7.36 16.47
CA VAL A 200 -15.92 6.00 17.00
C VAL A 200 -16.27 5.09 15.83
N ASN A 201 -15.57 3.97 15.71
CA ASN A 201 -15.62 2.95 14.66
C ASN A 201 -15.22 3.44 13.26
N PHE A 202 -15.77 4.54 12.77
CA PHE A 202 -15.48 5.08 11.45
C PHE A 202 -15.65 6.60 11.40
N PHE A 203 -15.22 7.20 10.29
CA PHE A 203 -15.59 8.55 9.90
C PHE A 203 -15.69 8.65 8.38
N GLU A 204 -16.32 9.71 7.90
CA GLU A 204 -16.50 9.92 6.47
C GLU A 204 -15.89 11.26 6.05
N GLN A 205 -15.23 11.27 4.89
CA GLN A 205 -14.62 12.46 4.34
C GLN A 205 -14.76 12.48 2.82
N GLU A 206 -15.09 13.64 2.26
CA GLU A 206 -15.04 13.84 0.81
C GLU A 206 -13.59 14.02 0.37
N ILE A 207 -13.17 13.21 -0.60
CA ILE A 207 -11.82 13.23 -1.17
C ILE A 207 -11.96 13.36 -2.69
N ALA A 208 -11.24 14.33 -3.28
CA ALA A 208 -11.22 14.54 -4.73
C ALA A 208 -10.75 13.29 -5.49
N GLY A 209 -11.06 13.20 -6.78
CA GLY A 209 -10.59 12.10 -7.64
C GLY A 209 -9.07 12.11 -7.73
N HIS A 210 -8.43 10.96 -7.49
CA HIS A 210 -6.96 10.84 -7.31
C HIS A 210 -6.38 11.70 -6.17
N GLY A 211 -7.23 12.30 -5.35
CA GLY A 211 -6.85 13.07 -4.17
C GLY A 211 -6.53 12.17 -2.98
N SER A 212 -6.04 12.80 -1.92
CA SER A 212 -5.73 12.13 -0.67
C SER A 212 -6.15 12.94 0.56
N LEU A 213 -6.36 12.22 1.65
CA LEU A 213 -6.52 12.76 2.99
C LEU A 213 -5.35 12.27 3.84
N ILE A 214 -4.64 13.20 4.48
CA ILE A 214 -3.65 12.89 5.52
C ILE A 214 -4.18 13.33 6.87
N VAL A 215 -4.27 12.39 7.79
CA VAL A 215 -4.79 12.62 9.14
C VAL A 215 -3.82 12.18 10.21
N GLN A 216 -3.84 12.88 11.33
CA GLN A 216 -3.20 12.48 12.57
C GLN A 216 -4.28 12.01 13.54
N LEU A 217 -4.11 10.81 14.08
CA LEU A 217 -4.98 10.17 15.04
C LEU A 217 -4.36 10.29 16.43
N THR A 218 -5.06 10.97 17.33
CA THR A 218 -4.69 11.14 18.75
C THR A 218 -5.80 10.59 19.64
N GLU A 219 -5.58 10.57 20.96
CA GLU A 219 -6.59 10.11 21.93
C GLU A 219 -7.19 8.73 21.56
N THR A 220 -6.33 7.80 21.13
CA THR A 220 -6.74 6.55 20.50
C THR A 220 -7.18 5.49 21.51
N LYS A 221 -8.14 4.66 21.11
CA LYS A 221 -8.50 3.42 21.78
C LYS A 221 -8.25 2.25 20.85
N GLU A 222 -7.34 1.36 21.23
CA GLU A 222 -6.98 0.17 20.45
C GLU A 222 -8.21 -0.67 20.08
N ALA A 223 -8.20 -1.18 18.86
CA ALA A 223 -9.15 -2.19 18.42
C ALA A 223 -8.70 -3.58 18.89
N PRO A 224 -9.63 -4.51 19.15
CA PRO A 224 -9.28 -5.91 19.33
C PRO A 224 -8.49 -6.43 18.12
N LYS A 225 -7.53 -7.33 18.38
CA LYS A 225 -6.84 -8.02 17.29
C LYS A 225 -7.85 -8.82 16.48
N ARG A 226 -7.73 -8.74 15.16
CA ARG A 226 -8.54 -9.52 14.25
C ARG A 226 -8.02 -10.96 14.21
N ASP A 227 -8.92 -11.91 14.41
CA ASP A 227 -8.63 -13.32 14.20
C ASP A 227 -8.92 -13.71 12.76
N PHE A 228 -8.05 -14.53 12.19
CA PHE A 228 -8.19 -15.00 10.82
C PHE A 228 -8.20 -16.53 10.77
N GLN A 229 -9.19 -17.10 10.09
CA GLN A 229 -9.15 -18.50 9.70
C GLN A 229 -8.29 -18.63 8.44
N ARG A 230 -7.13 -19.25 8.56
CA ARG A 230 -6.20 -19.48 7.44
C ARG A 230 -6.57 -20.72 6.64
N ILE A 231 -6.64 -20.58 5.32
CA ILE A 231 -6.93 -21.63 4.35
C ILE A 231 -5.73 -21.73 3.37
N PRO A 232 -4.77 -22.63 3.62
CA PRO A 232 -3.57 -22.77 2.78
C PRO A 232 -3.90 -23.08 1.32
N ALA A 233 -3.03 -22.67 0.38
CA ALA A 233 -3.18 -23.01 -1.04
C ALA A 233 -3.24 -24.52 -1.29
N ALA A 234 -2.64 -25.34 -0.42
CA ALA A 234 -2.74 -26.80 -0.49
C ALA A 234 -4.18 -27.36 -0.37
N GLN A 235 -5.13 -26.55 0.11
CA GLN A 235 -6.56 -26.89 0.19
C GLN A 235 -7.37 -26.29 -0.98
N ALA A 236 -6.73 -25.53 -1.87
CA ALA A 236 -7.37 -24.96 -3.05
C ALA A 236 -7.42 -25.97 -4.20
N GLU A 237 -8.44 -25.83 -5.04
CA GLU A 237 -8.47 -26.43 -6.37
C GLU A 237 -7.64 -25.56 -7.34
N LEU A 238 -6.84 -26.19 -8.19
CA LEU A 238 -6.08 -25.53 -9.25
C LEU A 238 -6.64 -25.89 -10.62
N ILE A 239 -6.91 -24.88 -11.43
CA ILE A 239 -7.31 -25.03 -12.82
C ILE A 239 -6.05 -24.88 -13.69
N SER A 240 -5.72 -25.94 -14.42
CA SER A 240 -4.55 -26.03 -15.30
C SER A 240 -4.42 -24.81 -16.23
N PRO A 241 -3.20 -24.28 -16.47
CA PRO A 241 -1.89 -24.82 -16.11
C PRO A 241 -1.41 -24.44 -14.70
N ALA A 242 -2.29 -23.88 -13.85
CA ALA A 242 -1.93 -23.63 -12.46
C ALA A 242 -1.57 -24.95 -11.77
N HIS A 243 -0.48 -24.95 -11.03
CA HIS A 243 0.03 -26.11 -10.30
C HIS A 243 0.69 -25.67 -8.99
N PHE A 244 0.98 -26.63 -8.12
CA PHE A 244 1.70 -26.35 -6.88
C PHE A 244 3.21 -26.31 -7.13
N ARG A 245 3.85 -25.26 -6.64
CA ARG A 245 5.31 -25.14 -6.51
C ARG A 245 5.69 -25.12 -5.04
N GLN A 246 6.85 -25.70 -4.72
CA GLN A 246 7.38 -25.71 -3.36
C GLN A 246 8.26 -24.46 -3.13
N VAL A 247 8.06 -23.77 -2.01
CA VAL A 247 8.92 -22.67 -1.52
C VAL A 247 9.24 -22.93 -0.05
N GLY A 248 10.42 -23.49 0.22
CA GLY A 248 10.73 -24.02 1.56
C GLY A 248 9.73 -25.10 1.96
N GLU A 249 9.04 -24.92 3.08
CA GLU A 249 7.97 -25.82 3.56
C GLU A 249 6.58 -25.46 3.00
N LEU A 250 6.45 -24.38 2.22
CA LEU A 250 5.18 -23.88 1.72
C LEU A 250 4.84 -24.48 0.36
N LYS A 251 3.58 -24.92 0.21
CA LYS A 251 2.97 -25.17 -1.11
C LYS A 251 2.35 -23.88 -1.62
N VAL A 252 2.72 -23.48 -2.83
CA VAL A 252 2.34 -22.23 -3.46
C VAL A 252 1.59 -22.53 -4.75
N ALA A 253 0.40 -21.96 -4.92
CA ALA A 253 -0.32 -21.98 -6.19
C ALA A 253 0.35 -21.01 -7.16
N THR A 254 0.88 -21.53 -8.27
CA THR A 254 1.62 -20.74 -9.27
C THR A 254 1.05 -20.96 -10.67
N SER A 255 1.56 -20.24 -11.67
CA SER A 255 1.16 -20.33 -13.06
C SER A 255 -0.34 -20.05 -13.29
N ILE A 256 -0.92 -19.19 -12.46
CA ILE A 256 -2.30 -18.71 -12.59
C ILE A 256 -2.36 -17.71 -13.76
N LYS A 257 -2.98 -18.13 -14.86
CA LYS A 257 -2.99 -17.37 -16.12
C LYS A 257 -4.16 -16.38 -16.16
N ALA A 258 -4.11 -15.50 -17.15
CA ALA A 258 -5.16 -14.51 -17.36
C ALA A 258 -6.38 -15.12 -18.06
N GLU A 259 -7.52 -14.43 -17.95
CA GLU A 259 -8.68 -14.60 -18.84
C GLU A 259 -9.18 -16.04 -19.00
N GLY A 260 -9.47 -16.75 -17.91
CA GLY A 260 -10.03 -18.11 -17.97
C GLY A 260 -9.00 -19.22 -18.22
N GLN A 261 -7.74 -18.87 -18.50
CA GLN A 261 -6.73 -19.84 -18.93
C GLN A 261 -6.05 -20.57 -17.77
N GLY A 262 -6.40 -20.30 -16.51
CA GLY A 262 -5.88 -20.98 -15.33
C GLY A 262 -6.21 -20.21 -14.06
N ALA A 263 -6.52 -20.91 -12.97
CA ALA A 263 -7.07 -20.31 -11.76
C ALA A 263 -6.63 -21.04 -10.50
N VAL A 264 -6.70 -20.33 -9.36
CA VAL A 264 -6.75 -20.93 -8.02
C VAL A 264 -8.14 -20.69 -7.44
N VAL A 265 -8.71 -21.72 -6.80
CA VAL A 265 -10.09 -21.69 -6.32
C VAL A 265 -10.14 -22.23 -4.90
N TRP A 266 -10.54 -21.39 -3.95
CA TRP A 266 -10.91 -21.83 -2.61
C TRP A 266 -12.41 -22.05 -2.53
N HIS A 267 -12.80 -23.21 -1.99
CA HIS A 267 -14.18 -23.55 -1.69
C HIS A 267 -14.48 -23.37 -0.20
N ASP A 268 -15.76 -23.35 0.14
CA ASP A 268 -16.24 -23.29 1.52
C ASP A 268 -15.67 -22.10 2.34
N VAL A 269 -15.31 -21.00 1.67
CA VAL A 269 -14.80 -19.79 2.33
C VAL A 269 -15.94 -19.14 3.12
N PRO A 270 -15.80 -19.01 4.45
CA PRO A 270 -16.82 -18.38 5.28
C PRO A 270 -17.15 -16.96 4.81
N GLY A 271 -18.44 -16.63 4.79
CA GLY A 271 -18.91 -15.29 4.47
C GLY A 271 -19.67 -14.64 5.62
N SER A 272 -20.25 -13.48 5.35
CA SER A 272 -21.16 -12.78 6.25
C SER A 272 -22.33 -12.22 5.45
N GLN A 273 -23.55 -12.32 5.99
CA GLN A 273 -24.72 -11.72 5.37
C GLN A 273 -24.75 -10.19 5.52
N ASP A 274 -23.98 -9.64 6.47
CA ASP A 274 -24.01 -8.22 6.84
C ASP A 274 -23.04 -7.34 6.03
N GLY A 275 -22.54 -7.83 4.90
CA GLY A 275 -21.78 -7.02 3.94
C GLY A 275 -20.39 -7.54 3.59
N HIS A 276 -19.42 -6.63 3.49
CA HIS A 276 -18.06 -6.97 3.10
C HIS A 276 -17.33 -7.75 4.19
N VAL A 277 -16.64 -8.81 3.77
CA VAL A 277 -15.77 -9.62 4.62
C VAL A 277 -14.33 -9.21 4.34
N LEU A 278 -13.51 -9.19 5.39
CA LEU A 278 -12.09 -8.93 5.26
C LEU A 278 -11.34 -10.21 4.96
N LEU A 279 -10.74 -10.27 3.77
CA LEU A 279 -9.83 -11.34 3.36
C LEU A 279 -8.38 -10.88 3.55
N SER A 280 -7.52 -11.85 3.88
CA SER A 280 -6.08 -11.68 3.99
C SER A 280 -5.38 -12.66 3.06
N PHE A 281 -4.53 -12.17 2.17
CA PHE A 281 -3.75 -12.98 1.25
C PHE A 281 -2.29 -13.07 1.66
N ASP A 282 -1.77 -14.29 1.73
CA ASP A 282 -0.34 -14.54 1.73
C ASP A 282 0.05 -14.87 0.28
N TYR A 283 0.90 -14.05 -0.34
CA TYR A 283 1.17 -14.16 -1.77
C TYR A 283 2.65 -13.85 -2.10
N ILE A 284 3.05 -14.15 -3.33
CA ILE A 284 4.39 -13.87 -3.88
C ILE A 284 4.22 -13.17 -5.23
N ASN A 285 4.87 -12.03 -5.40
CA ASN A 285 4.99 -11.32 -6.65
C ASN A 285 6.39 -10.70 -6.74
N ALA A 286 7.26 -11.29 -7.54
CA ALA A 286 8.60 -10.76 -7.80
C ALA A 286 8.77 -10.35 -9.27
N GLU A 287 7.67 -10.02 -9.95
CA GLU A 287 7.73 -9.42 -11.29
C GLU A 287 8.17 -7.95 -11.15
N LEU A 288 9.41 -7.70 -11.52
CA LEU A 288 9.99 -6.37 -11.66
C LEU A 288 9.99 -5.97 -13.16
N PRO A 289 10.00 -4.67 -13.48
CA PRO A 289 10.22 -4.19 -14.84
C PRO A 289 11.51 -4.79 -15.42
N SER A 290 11.48 -5.17 -16.71
CA SER A 290 12.66 -5.73 -17.38
C SER A 290 13.69 -4.69 -17.79
N ASP A 291 13.29 -3.42 -17.81
CA ASP A 291 14.14 -2.27 -18.13
C ASP A 291 13.72 -1.05 -17.29
N ASP A 292 14.63 -0.11 -17.13
CA ASP A 292 14.31 1.21 -16.61
C ASP A 292 13.42 1.92 -17.67
N GLU A 293 12.32 2.55 -17.26
CA GLU A 293 11.32 3.21 -18.15
C GLU A 293 10.18 2.34 -18.73
N ASP A 294 10.01 1.07 -18.32
CA ASP A 294 8.76 0.34 -18.66
C ASP A 294 7.57 0.84 -17.81
N HIS A 295 6.95 1.93 -18.27
CA HIS A 295 5.78 2.54 -17.63
C HIS A 295 4.52 1.67 -17.67
N ALA A 296 4.49 0.59 -18.47
CA ALA A 296 3.38 -0.36 -18.43
C ALA A 296 3.44 -1.27 -17.19
N LYS A 297 4.59 -1.37 -16.52
CA LYS A 297 4.81 -2.20 -15.32
C LYS A 297 4.78 -1.36 -14.05
N LEU A 298 3.64 -1.40 -13.36
CA LEU A 298 3.35 -0.56 -12.19
C LEU A 298 3.74 -1.21 -10.84
N ASN A 299 4.69 -2.15 -10.83
CA ASN A 299 5.09 -2.92 -9.63
C ASN A 299 3.94 -3.62 -8.90
N PHE A 300 2.90 -4.01 -9.64
CA PHE A 300 1.87 -4.92 -9.16
C PHE A 300 1.44 -5.87 -10.27
N LYS A 301 0.82 -6.99 -9.88
CA LYS A 301 0.03 -7.84 -10.78
C LYS A 301 -1.45 -7.64 -10.54
N ARG A 302 -2.25 -7.58 -11.61
CA ARG A 302 -3.71 -7.56 -11.48
C ARG A 302 -4.24 -8.98 -11.42
N ALA A 303 -5.16 -9.19 -10.50
CA ALA A 303 -5.94 -10.41 -10.44
C ALA A 303 -7.42 -10.06 -10.42
N ALA A 304 -8.22 -10.87 -11.10
CA ALA A 304 -9.66 -10.88 -10.95
C ALA A 304 -10.03 -11.86 -9.84
N ILE A 305 -10.79 -11.40 -8.86
CA ILE A 305 -11.37 -12.24 -7.81
C ILE A 305 -12.87 -12.34 -8.05
N THR A 306 -13.34 -13.53 -8.40
CA THR A 306 -14.75 -13.81 -8.67
C THR A 306 -15.36 -14.60 -7.52
N ILE A 307 -16.44 -14.07 -6.95
CA ILE A 307 -17.16 -14.69 -5.84
C ILE A 307 -18.32 -15.51 -6.39
N ASN A 308 -18.40 -16.78 -5.99
CA ASN A 308 -19.47 -17.73 -6.36
C ASN A 308 -19.70 -17.87 -7.87
N ASP A 309 -18.65 -17.69 -8.67
CA ASP A 309 -18.68 -17.72 -10.14
C ASP A 309 -19.68 -16.72 -10.76
N ASP A 310 -20.07 -15.71 -9.99
CA ASP A 310 -21.00 -14.68 -10.39
C ASP A 310 -20.25 -13.58 -11.16
N PRO A 311 -20.51 -13.38 -12.46
CA PRO A 311 -19.82 -12.37 -13.27
C PRO A 311 -20.06 -10.94 -12.76
N HIS A 312 -21.13 -10.70 -11.99
CA HIS A 312 -21.40 -9.40 -11.37
C HIS A 312 -20.65 -9.20 -10.05
N ARG A 313 -19.95 -10.23 -9.56
CA ARG A 313 -19.10 -10.19 -8.37
C ARG A 313 -17.66 -10.55 -8.71
N LYS A 314 -17.18 -9.97 -9.82
CA LYS A 314 -15.79 -10.01 -10.28
C LYS A 314 -15.11 -8.69 -9.89
N PHE A 315 -14.12 -8.77 -9.02
CA PHE A 315 -13.42 -7.60 -8.48
C PHE A 315 -11.98 -7.58 -8.97
N GLN A 316 -11.51 -6.42 -9.42
CA GLN A 316 -10.12 -6.23 -9.79
C GLN A 316 -9.29 -5.89 -8.54
N VAL A 317 -8.27 -6.70 -8.26
CA VAL A 317 -7.36 -6.46 -7.13
C VAL A 317 -5.94 -6.39 -7.65
N HIS A 318 -5.24 -5.32 -7.28
CA HIS A 318 -3.82 -5.17 -7.59
C HIS A 318 -3.01 -5.76 -6.43
N PHE A 319 -1.99 -6.53 -6.75
CA PHE A 319 -1.10 -7.18 -5.80
C PHE A 319 0.32 -6.65 -6.00
N PRO A 320 0.78 -5.72 -5.12
CA PRO A 320 2.12 -5.14 -5.18
C PRO A 320 3.22 -6.20 -5.21
N ILE A 321 4.44 -5.83 -5.60
CA ILE A 321 5.60 -6.71 -5.41
C ILE A 321 5.78 -7.11 -3.93
N THR A 322 6.28 -8.31 -3.68
CA THR A 322 6.46 -8.87 -2.33
C THR A 322 7.90 -8.86 -1.86
N GLY A 323 8.83 -8.51 -2.76
CA GLY A 323 10.26 -8.54 -2.54
C GLY A 323 10.98 -8.61 -3.88
N MET A 324 12.17 -9.20 -3.87
CA MET A 324 13.04 -9.30 -5.05
C MET A 324 13.06 -10.72 -5.64
N THR A 325 12.53 -11.71 -4.93
CA THR A 325 12.61 -13.11 -5.33
C THR A 325 11.24 -13.79 -5.33
N TRP A 326 11.05 -14.78 -6.20
CA TRP A 326 9.88 -15.66 -6.21
C TRP A 326 9.82 -16.63 -5.01
N SER A 327 10.52 -16.32 -3.92
CA SER A 327 10.43 -16.96 -2.61
C SER A 327 10.02 -15.99 -1.49
N ASP A 328 9.96 -14.68 -1.77
CA ASP A 328 9.60 -13.65 -0.79
C ASP A 328 8.08 -13.60 -0.65
N VAL A 329 7.58 -14.15 0.45
CA VAL A 329 6.14 -14.14 0.79
C VAL A 329 5.79 -12.81 1.44
N TYR A 330 4.78 -12.11 0.91
CA TYR A 330 4.12 -11.03 1.62
C TYR A 330 2.88 -11.58 2.34
N PRO A 331 2.90 -11.67 3.68
CA PRO A 331 1.77 -12.16 4.44
C PRO A 331 0.76 -11.04 4.71
N GLY A 332 -0.49 -11.41 4.95
CA GLY A 332 -1.42 -10.47 5.60
C GLY A 332 -2.00 -9.39 4.69
N TYR A 333 -1.97 -9.55 3.36
CA TYR A 333 -2.47 -8.52 2.44
C TYR A 333 -4.00 -8.41 2.50
N LEU A 334 -4.49 -7.32 3.10
CA LEU A 334 -5.90 -7.15 3.44
C LEU A 334 -6.73 -6.55 2.29
N VAL A 335 -7.80 -7.25 1.91
CA VAL A 335 -8.74 -6.85 0.85
C VAL A 335 -10.18 -6.99 1.35
N SER A 336 -11.01 -5.99 1.09
CA SER A 336 -12.44 -6.01 1.42
C SER A 336 -13.28 -6.56 0.26
N LEU A 337 -14.00 -7.68 0.44
CA LEU A 337 -14.85 -8.27 -0.61
C LEU A 337 -16.20 -8.76 -0.08
N PRO A 338 -17.29 -8.70 -0.85
CA PRO A 338 -18.60 -9.20 -0.43
C PRO A 338 -18.66 -10.72 -0.58
N LEU A 339 -18.76 -11.44 0.54
CA LEU A 339 -18.91 -12.90 0.59
C LEU A 339 -20.30 -13.23 1.16
N PRO A 340 -21.34 -13.27 0.31
CA PRO A 340 -22.75 -13.19 0.75
C PRO A 340 -23.29 -14.46 1.38
N ASN A 341 -22.67 -15.62 1.11
CA ASN A 341 -23.17 -16.91 1.58
C ASN A 341 -22.44 -17.35 2.86
N PRO A 342 -23.00 -18.28 3.66
CA PRO A 342 -22.25 -18.90 4.76
C PRO A 342 -20.97 -19.62 4.28
N LYS A 343 -20.98 -20.11 3.05
CA LYS A 343 -19.88 -20.78 2.35
C LYS A 343 -19.82 -20.24 0.92
N ASN A 344 -18.68 -19.70 0.54
CA ASN A 344 -18.46 -19.07 -0.75
C ASN A 344 -17.35 -19.79 -1.51
N LYS A 345 -17.44 -19.70 -2.82
CA LYS A 345 -16.35 -20.02 -3.73
C LYS A 345 -15.60 -18.73 -4.06
N VAL A 346 -14.29 -18.73 -3.90
CA VAL A 346 -13.41 -17.61 -4.25
C VAL A 346 -12.46 -18.09 -5.34
N ARG A 347 -12.72 -17.66 -6.58
CA ARG A 347 -11.86 -17.93 -7.75
C ARG A 347 -10.95 -16.74 -7.99
N ILE A 348 -9.67 -17.01 -8.22
CA ILE A 348 -8.67 -15.98 -8.57
C ILE A 348 -7.98 -16.34 -9.89
N GLU A 349 -7.93 -15.36 -10.77
CA GLU A 349 -7.36 -15.43 -12.11
C GLU A 349 -6.50 -14.20 -12.39
N GLY A 350 -5.59 -14.29 -13.35
CA GLY A 350 -4.85 -13.13 -13.82
C GLY A 350 -5.74 -12.16 -14.60
N LEU A 351 -5.37 -10.88 -14.61
CA LEU A 351 -6.00 -9.85 -15.46
C LEU A 351 -4.89 -9.08 -16.18
N ASP A 352 -5.03 -8.91 -17.51
CA ASP A 352 -3.99 -8.34 -18.40
C ASP A 352 -2.62 -9.05 -18.35
N GLY A 353 -2.55 -10.20 -17.68
CA GLY A 353 -1.31 -10.91 -17.35
C GLY A 353 -1.55 -11.97 -16.28
N ALA A 354 -0.53 -12.77 -15.98
CA ALA A 354 -0.64 -13.81 -14.95
C ALA A 354 -0.81 -13.19 -13.56
N ALA A 355 -1.65 -13.80 -12.72
CA ALA A 355 -1.83 -13.40 -11.32
C ALA A 355 -0.53 -13.61 -10.52
N PRO A 356 -0.43 -13.07 -9.28
CA PRO A 356 0.58 -13.50 -8.33
C PRO A 356 0.51 -14.99 -8.02
N ASP A 357 1.57 -15.48 -7.40
CA ASP A 357 1.58 -16.78 -6.75
C ASP A 357 0.89 -16.65 -5.38
N PHE A 358 0.06 -17.61 -4.99
CA PHE A 358 -0.66 -17.55 -3.72
C PHE A 358 -0.26 -18.68 -2.77
N VAL A 359 0.01 -18.31 -1.51
CA VAL A 359 0.39 -19.23 -0.42
C VAL A 359 -0.83 -19.59 0.43
N ALA A 360 -1.70 -18.62 0.72
CA ALA A 360 -2.93 -18.84 1.47
C ALA A 360 -3.94 -17.70 1.26
N LEU A 361 -5.20 -18.05 1.46
CA LEU A 361 -6.29 -17.12 1.70
C LEU A 361 -6.71 -17.28 3.17
N SER A 362 -6.94 -16.18 3.87
CA SER A 362 -7.50 -16.20 5.22
C SER A 362 -8.71 -15.29 5.29
N VAL A 363 -9.68 -15.62 6.14
CA VAL A 363 -10.91 -14.84 6.32
C VAL A 363 -11.02 -14.35 7.75
N SER A 364 -11.40 -13.08 7.95
CA SER A 364 -11.63 -12.54 9.28
C SER A 364 -12.79 -13.27 9.97
N ILE A 365 -12.55 -13.75 11.18
CA ILE A 365 -13.60 -14.34 12.02
C ILE A 365 -14.26 -13.19 12.78
N GLN A 366 -15.57 -13.00 12.57
CA GLN A 366 -16.35 -12.08 13.41
C GLN A 366 -16.33 -12.62 14.85
N PRO A 367 -16.01 -11.80 15.86
CA PRO A 367 -16.11 -12.23 17.25
C PRO A 367 -17.56 -12.67 17.52
N ALA A 368 -17.74 -13.84 18.15
CA ALA A 368 -19.07 -14.33 18.49
C ALA A 368 -19.85 -13.25 19.25
N PRO A 369 -21.14 -13.01 18.95
CA PRO A 369 -21.91 -12.00 19.65
C PRO A 369 -21.86 -12.31 21.15
N THR A 370 -21.38 -11.34 21.93
CA THR A 370 -21.33 -11.44 23.37
C THR A 370 -22.77 -11.53 23.83
N THR A 371 -23.19 -12.72 24.26
CA THR A 371 -24.50 -12.90 24.89
C THR A 371 -24.45 -12.16 26.22
N THR A 372 -24.87 -10.90 26.21
CA THR A 372 -25.26 -10.20 27.42
C THR A 372 -26.45 -10.98 27.99
N LYS A 373 -26.15 -11.88 28.92
CA LYS A 373 -27.16 -12.41 29.84
C LYS A 373 -27.68 -11.21 30.61
N THR A 374 -28.83 -10.70 30.21
CA THR A 374 -29.67 -9.87 31.05
C THR A 374 -30.08 -10.73 32.24
N ASN A 375 -29.55 -10.39 33.43
CA ASN A 375 -30.10 -10.85 34.69
C ASN A 375 -31.29 -9.98 35.08
#